data_AF-A0AAN7TDA6-F1
#
_entry.id   AF-A0AAN7TDA6-F1
#
_cell.length_a   1.000
_cell.length_b   1.000
_cell.length_c   1.000
_cell.angle_alpha   90.00
_cell.angle_beta   90.00
_cell.angle_gamma   90.00
#
_symmetry.space_group_name_H-M   'P 1'
#
loop_
_entity.id
_entity.type
_entity.pdbx_description
1 polymer ?
#
loop_
_entity_poly.entity_id
_entity_poly.type
_entity_poly.pdbx_seq_one_letter_code
_entity_poly.pdbx_strand_id
1 'polypeptide(L)'
;MAPARLLQRNVRVAARMQEQYVDEEEEEAGDEDEAGLGTEEEDEDLDGSELDDEEDDSGAEGPSDIEDGNQLEDGDVQQRISSVSFGVLKKAQDVLSQKRKRGSDEAPEQDHKLETLRKRLRQIKDEKTTISSSQRQTERLQDQGSDDQDSDNDSAPSEEGAATTGRSSKHAPAEQTSRHQVTRKRNVIEVPKRNIRDPRFDAFNHTDSTQQAHTERAYSFLDDYQKSEIIELKSALKRTKDEADYTTLRRKINSMENKLKSKAAREREQEVVRQHRREEKGKVQAGKTPYYLKEKEIKERALVEKFRGMKGREREKTIEKKRLKESQKEKRRMPRERRVDG
;
A
#
# COMPACT_ATOMS: atom_id res chain seq x y z
N MET A 1 -6.25 61.85 11.11
CA MET A 1 -6.61 60.79 12.08
C MET A 1 -8.00 60.31 11.72
N ALA A 2 -8.14 59.09 11.19
CA ALA A 2 -9.44 58.46 10.95
C ALA A 2 -9.78 57.56 12.15
N PRO A 3 -11.04 57.52 12.63
CA PRO A 3 -11.42 56.67 13.76
C PRO A 3 -11.60 55.21 13.35
N ALA A 4 -11.17 54.30 14.22
CA ALA A 4 -11.24 52.85 14.03
C ALA A 4 -12.69 52.34 14.06
N ARG A 5 -13.06 51.49 13.08
CA ARG A 5 -14.33 50.75 13.08
C ARG A 5 -14.24 49.57 14.05
N LEU A 6 -15.08 49.59 15.08
CA LEU A 6 -15.28 48.48 16.02
C LEU A 6 -15.94 47.29 15.31
N LEU A 7 -15.29 46.13 15.41
CA LEU A 7 -15.75 44.85 14.87
C LEU A 7 -16.92 44.33 15.72
N GLN A 8 -18.15 44.43 15.20
CA GLN A 8 -19.31 43.79 15.84
C GLN A 8 -19.26 42.28 15.52
N ARG A 9 -19.02 41.45 16.54
CA ARG A 9 -19.16 40.00 16.44
C ARG A 9 -20.64 39.65 16.39
N ASN A 10 -21.10 39.11 15.26
CA ASN A 10 -22.45 38.60 15.10
C ASN A 10 -22.62 37.31 15.91
N VAL A 11 -23.06 37.41 17.16
CA VAL A 11 -23.53 36.28 17.95
C VAL A 11 -25.01 36.09 17.64
N ARG A 12 -25.34 35.04 16.86
CA ARG A 12 -26.74 34.62 16.68
C ARG A 12 -27.21 33.93 17.96
N VAL A 13 -28.16 34.54 18.65
CA VAL A 13 -28.88 33.94 19.79
C VAL A 13 -29.83 32.88 19.23
N ALA A 14 -29.67 31.62 19.67
CA ALA A 14 -30.60 30.54 19.35
C ALA A 14 -31.93 30.77 20.09
N ALA A 15 -33.00 31.05 19.33
CA ALA A 15 -34.35 31.18 19.89
C ALA A 15 -34.95 29.79 20.18
N ARG A 16 -35.55 29.69 21.37
CA ARG A 16 -36.12 28.50 21.99
C ARG A 16 -37.59 28.35 21.59
N MET A 17 -37.97 27.10 21.28
CA MET A 17 -39.28 26.48 21.07
C MET A 17 -40.57 27.30 21.28
N GLN A 18 -41.49 27.17 20.32
CA GLN A 18 -42.92 27.02 20.59
C GLN A 18 -43.46 25.83 19.76
N GLU A 19 -44.14 24.93 20.46
CA GLU A 19 -44.85 23.75 19.96
C GLU A 19 -46.01 24.14 19.04
N GLN A 20 -46.22 23.42 17.94
CA GLN A 20 -47.54 23.19 17.37
C GLN A 20 -47.51 21.97 16.43
N TYR A 21 -48.29 20.95 16.82
CA TYR A 21 -48.71 19.79 16.04
C TYR A 21 -49.49 20.19 14.80
N VAL A 22 -49.17 19.66 13.60
CA VAL A 22 -50.14 19.16 12.58
C VAL A 22 -49.42 18.14 11.67
N ASP A 23 -49.99 16.93 11.55
CA ASP A 23 -49.69 15.89 10.54
C ASP A 23 -50.00 16.39 9.12
N GLU A 24 -49.16 16.11 8.12
CA GLU A 24 -49.55 15.65 6.77
C GLU A 24 -48.32 15.40 5.87
N GLU A 25 -48.50 14.47 4.94
CA GLU A 25 -47.52 13.63 4.25
C GLU A 25 -46.77 14.26 3.05
N GLU A 26 -45.64 13.60 2.74
CA GLU A 26 -44.93 13.41 1.45
C GLU A 26 -44.49 14.60 0.56
N GLU A 27 -43.17 14.71 0.33
CA GLU A 27 -42.54 14.48 -1.00
C GLU A 27 -40.99 14.66 -0.96
N GLU A 28 -40.33 13.77 -1.73
CA GLU A 28 -39.07 13.89 -2.48
C GLU A 28 -37.64 14.02 -1.85
N ALA A 29 -36.95 12.86 -1.88
CA ALA A 29 -35.55 12.53 -2.26
C ALA A 29 -34.34 13.48 -2.06
N GLY A 30 -33.25 12.92 -1.51
CA GLY A 30 -31.87 13.38 -1.68
C GLY A 30 -30.82 12.48 -1.01
N ASP A 31 -29.84 12.03 -1.78
CA ASP A 31 -28.74 11.08 -1.49
C ASP A 31 -27.96 11.26 -0.18
N GLU A 32 -27.58 10.14 0.46
CA GLU A 32 -26.25 9.97 1.05
C GLU A 32 -25.76 8.52 0.86
N ASP A 33 -24.58 8.40 0.24
CA ASP A 33 -23.77 7.19 0.12
C ASP A 33 -23.39 6.64 1.50
N GLU A 34 -23.83 5.42 1.85
CA GLU A 34 -23.21 4.65 2.93
C GLU A 34 -22.63 3.34 2.43
N ALA A 35 -21.29 3.29 2.46
CA ALA A 35 -20.49 2.09 2.31
C ALA A 35 -20.93 1.02 3.32
N GLY A 36 -21.10 -0.21 2.83
CA GLY A 36 -21.72 -1.29 3.58
C GLY A 36 -21.00 -1.70 4.85
N LEU A 37 -21.76 -1.77 5.94
CA LEU A 37 -21.50 -2.63 7.07
C LEU A 37 -22.81 -3.33 7.41
N GLY A 38 -22.99 -4.53 6.84
CA GLY A 38 -24.08 -5.40 7.23
C GLY A 38 -23.86 -5.82 8.67
N THR A 39 -24.66 -5.27 9.58
CA THR A 39 -24.81 -5.71 10.96
C THR A 39 -25.07 -7.22 10.96
N GLU A 40 -24.06 -7.98 11.40
CA GLU A 40 -24.20 -9.40 11.71
C GLU A 40 -24.80 -9.47 13.11
N GLU A 41 -26.13 -9.59 13.19
CA GLU A 41 -26.76 -10.11 14.40
C GLU A 41 -26.59 -11.64 14.37
N GLU A 42 -25.65 -12.11 15.20
CA GLU A 42 -25.49 -13.51 15.57
C GLU A 42 -26.22 -13.70 16.90
N ASP A 43 -27.45 -14.19 16.84
CA ASP A 43 -28.12 -14.83 17.97
C ASP A 43 -27.43 -16.18 18.21
N GLU A 44 -26.58 -16.24 19.24
CA GLU A 44 -26.03 -17.50 19.74
C GLU A 44 -26.79 -17.93 21.00
N ASP A 45 -27.65 -18.92 20.83
CA ASP A 45 -28.17 -19.75 21.91
C ASP A 45 -27.00 -20.47 22.60
N LEU A 46 -26.86 -20.23 23.90
CA LEU A 46 -25.89 -20.86 24.80
C LEU A 46 -26.40 -22.24 25.20
N ASP A 47 -25.60 -23.29 24.96
CA ASP A 47 -25.80 -24.59 25.61
C ASP A 47 -24.47 -25.22 26.04
N GLY A 48 -24.42 -25.61 27.32
CA GLY A 48 -23.78 -26.83 27.79
C GLY A 48 -22.27 -26.84 27.98
N SER A 49 -21.81 -26.42 29.16
CA SER A 49 -20.51 -26.77 29.73
C SER A 49 -20.44 -28.25 30.12
N GLU A 50 -19.40 -28.97 29.70
CA GLU A 50 -18.92 -30.16 30.40
C GLU A 50 -17.39 -30.09 30.50
N LEU A 51 -16.94 -29.87 31.73
CA LEU A 51 -15.56 -29.91 32.18
C LEU A 51 -15.19 -31.38 32.36
N ASP A 52 -14.13 -31.83 31.72
CA ASP A 52 -13.42 -33.03 32.15
C ASP A 52 -11.93 -32.68 32.29
N ASP A 53 -11.47 -32.89 33.51
CA ASP A 53 -10.18 -32.55 34.10
C ASP A 53 -9.54 -33.89 34.43
N GLU A 54 -8.50 -34.30 33.71
CA GLU A 54 -7.59 -35.35 34.19
C GLU A 54 -6.14 -35.10 33.77
N GLU A 55 -5.28 -35.60 34.65
CA GLU A 55 -3.95 -35.11 34.99
C GLU A 55 -2.80 -35.53 34.05
N ASP A 56 -1.71 -34.79 34.27
CA ASP A 56 -0.27 -35.07 34.08
C ASP A 56 0.15 -36.55 33.90
N ASP A 57 0.96 -36.82 32.86
CA ASP A 57 1.99 -37.86 32.91
C ASP A 57 3.24 -37.47 32.11
N SER A 58 4.37 -37.66 32.76
CA SER A 58 5.73 -37.28 32.38
C SER A 58 6.44 -38.39 31.61
N GLY A 59 7.28 -38.07 30.61
CA GLY A 59 8.18 -39.09 30.06
C GLY A 59 8.96 -38.79 28.77
N ALA A 60 10.14 -38.19 28.95
CA ALA A 60 11.43 -38.52 28.31
C ALA A 60 11.67 -38.42 26.78
N GLU A 61 12.58 -37.49 26.45
CA GLU A 61 13.85 -37.64 25.70
C GLU A 61 13.87 -38.25 24.28
N GLY A 62 14.35 -37.43 23.33
CA GLY A 62 15.00 -37.89 22.11
C GLY A 62 15.38 -36.74 21.17
N PRO A 63 16.61 -36.19 21.23
CA PRO A 63 17.09 -35.32 20.16
C PRO A 63 17.60 -36.15 18.98
N SER A 64 17.12 -35.79 17.80
CA SER A 64 17.49 -36.36 16.52
C SER A 64 18.81 -35.78 16.02
N ASP A 65 19.68 -36.69 15.59
CA ASP A 65 20.95 -36.42 14.92
C ASP A 65 20.68 -36.12 13.45
N ILE A 66 20.80 -34.85 13.04
CA ILE A 66 20.94 -34.45 11.64
C ILE A 66 22.01 -33.35 11.60
N GLU A 67 23.25 -33.78 11.37
CA GLU A 67 24.34 -32.91 10.92
C GLU A 67 24.02 -32.38 9.52
N ASP A 68 23.77 -31.07 9.41
CA ASP A 68 23.84 -30.34 8.13
C ASP A 68 24.85 -29.21 8.28
N GLY A 69 26.12 -29.59 8.10
CA GLY A 69 27.26 -28.68 8.09
C GLY A 69 27.42 -28.06 6.70
N ASN A 70 26.87 -26.86 6.50
CA ASN A 70 27.41 -25.94 5.49
C ASN A 70 27.10 -24.47 5.83
N GLN A 71 27.68 -24.00 6.94
CA GLN A 71 27.91 -22.59 7.17
C GLN A 71 29.31 -22.25 6.66
N LEU A 72 29.40 -21.73 5.44
CA LEU A 72 30.62 -21.10 4.93
C LEU A 72 30.77 -19.77 5.65
N GLU A 73 31.59 -19.77 6.70
CA GLU A 73 31.99 -18.55 7.40
C GLU A 73 32.83 -17.67 6.47
N ASP A 74 32.42 -16.41 6.27
CA ASP A 74 33.17 -15.41 5.50
C ASP A 74 34.58 -15.15 6.07
N GLY A 75 34.84 -15.56 7.32
CA GLY A 75 36.15 -15.49 7.97
C GLY A 75 37.22 -16.38 7.32
N ASP A 76 36.83 -17.52 6.75
CA ASP A 76 37.75 -18.44 6.08
C ASP A 76 38.35 -17.83 4.82
N VAL A 77 37.59 -16.98 4.12
CA VAL A 77 38.02 -16.38 2.86
C VAL A 77 39.11 -15.35 3.11
N GLN A 78 39.03 -14.54 4.16
CA GLN A 78 40.07 -13.57 4.52
C GLN A 78 41.36 -14.24 4.98
N GLN A 79 41.26 -15.33 5.75
CA GLN A 79 42.43 -16.12 6.15
C GLN A 79 43.09 -16.78 4.93
N ARG A 80 42.29 -17.31 3.99
CA ARG A 80 42.78 -17.86 2.71
C ARG A 80 43.37 -16.78 1.78
N ILE A 81 42.89 -15.54 1.80
CA ILE A 81 43.49 -14.44 1.03
C ILE A 81 44.84 -14.01 1.63
N SER A 82 44.98 -14.05 2.95
CA SER A 82 46.23 -13.70 3.64
C SER A 82 47.36 -14.72 3.44
N SER A 83 47.04 -15.99 3.15
CA SER A 83 48.01 -17.06 2.89
C SER A 83 48.46 -17.14 1.42
N VAL A 84 47.83 -16.41 0.51
CA VAL A 84 48.22 -16.36 -0.91
C VAL A 84 49.30 -15.30 -1.10
N SER A 85 50.47 -15.74 -1.58
CA SER A 85 51.59 -14.83 -1.86
C SER A 85 51.24 -13.82 -2.96
N PHE A 86 51.75 -12.59 -2.82
CA PHE A 86 51.53 -11.47 -3.74
C PHE A 86 51.84 -11.82 -5.22
N GLY A 87 52.79 -12.73 -5.46
CA GLY A 87 53.12 -13.20 -6.81
C GLY A 87 52.00 -14.00 -7.48
N VAL A 88 51.23 -14.77 -6.71
CA VAL A 88 50.07 -15.52 -7.22
C VAL A 88 48.91 -14.57 -7.52
N LEU A 89 48.69 -13.56 -6.67
CA LEU A 89 47.69 -12.51 -6.89
C LEU A 89 48.01 -11.68 -8.15
N LYS A 90 49.28 -11.33 -8.37
CA LYS A 90 49.72 -10.62 -9.58
C LYS A 90 49.51 -11.46 -10.85
N LYS A 91 49.86 -12.75 -10.82
CA LYS A 91 49.58 -13.68 -11.94
C LYS A 91 48.09 -13.81 -12.23
N ALA A 92 47.26 -13.89 -11.19
CA ALA A 92 45.79 -13.93 -11.35
C ALA A 92 45.25 -12.62 -11.95
N GLN A 93 45.78 -11.47 -11.52
CA GLN A 93 45.44 -10.16 -12.08
C GLN A 93 45.85 -10.05 -13.55
N ASP A 94 47.03 -10.53 -13.93
CA ASP A 94 47.50 -10.53 -15.31
C ASP A 94 46.61 -11.42 -16.21
N VAL A 95 46.21 -12.61 -15.74
CA VAL A 95 45.27 -13.50 -16.45
C VAL A 95 43.87 -12.87 -16.60
N LEU A 96 43.37 -12.20 -15.55
CA LEU A 96 42.10 -11.48 -15.60
C LEU A 96 42.15 -10.25 -16.52
N SER A 97 43.30 -9.59 -16.61
CA SER A 97 43.52 -8.45 -17.50
C SER A 97 43.66 -8.87 -18.97
N GLN A 98 44.25 -10.04 -19.25
CA GLN A 98 44.36 -10.59 -20.61
C GLN A 98 42.99 -10.97 -21.18
N LYS A 99 42.05 -11.44 -20.36
CA LYS A 99 40.67 -11.75 -20.82
C LYS A 99 39.85 -10.49 -21.17
N ARG A 100 40.32 -9.30 -20.81
CA ARG A 100 39.73 -8.00 -21.22
C ARG A 100 40.48 -7.31 -22.35
N LYS A 101 41.64 -7.81 -22.79
CA LYS A 101 42.36 -7.29 -23.95
C LYS A 101 42.01 -8.11 -25.18
N ARG A 102 40.78 -7.89 -25.66
CA ARG A 102 40.35 -8.26 -27.02
C ARG A 102 41.35 -7.66 -28.01
N GLY A 103 41.83 -8.50 -28.92
CA GLY A 103 42.96 -8.24 -29.82
C GLY A 103 42.84 -6.92 -30.58
N SER A 104 43.98 -6.25 -30.72
CA SER A 104 44.16 -4.98 -31.44
C SER A 104 44.07 -5.11 -32.96
N ASP A 105 43.57 -6.23 -33.50
CA ASP A 105 43.45 -6.48 -34.94
C ASP A 105 42.03 -6.26 -35.50
N GLU A 106 41.03 -5.90 -34.68
CA GLU A 106 39.66 -5.58 -35.15
C GLU A 106 39.39 -4.07 -35.36
N ALA A 107 40.39 -3.21 -35.17
CA ALA A 107 40.25 -1.75 -35.28
C ALA A 107 39.58 -1.27 -36.60
N PRO A 108 39.94 -1.77 -37.81
CA PRO A 108 39.34 -1.27 -39.05
C PRO A 108 37.87 -1.71 -39.24
N GLU A 109 37.47 -2.86 -38.70
CA GLU A 109 36.08 -3.32 -38.79
C GLU A 109 35.14 -2.56 -37.85
N GLN A 110 35.64 -2.21 -36.66
CA GLN A 110 34.88 -1.45 -35.68
C GLN A 110 34.65 -0.01 -36.16
N ASP A 111 35.64 0.59 -36.83
CA ASP A 111 35.49 1.91 -37.43
C ASP A 111 34.46 1.93 -38.58
N HIS A 112 34.45 0.91 -39.44
CA HIS A 112 33.43 0.78 -40.49
C HIS A 112 32.02 0.57 -39.92
N LYS A 113 31.89 -0.22 -38.83
CA LYS A 113 30.62 -0.39 -38.08
C LYS A 113 30.17 0.92 -37.41
N LEU A 114 31.09 1.73 -36.88
CA LEU A 114 30.76 3.04 -36.31
C LEU A 114 30.37 4.06 -37.37
N GLU A 115 31.01 4.03 -38.54
CA GLU A 115 30.71 4.95 -39.64
C GLU A 115 29.34 4.66 -40.27
N THR A 116 28.98 3.38 -40.42
CA THR A 116 27.63 2.98 -40.83
C THR A 116 26.57 3.39 -39.80
N LEU A 117 26.85 3.28 -38.49
CA LEU A 117 25.95 3.74 -37.44
C LEU A 117 25.74 5.27 -37.48
N ARG A 118 26.83 6.03 -37.69
CA ARG A 118 26.79 7.50 -37.81
C ARG A 118 25.98 7.95 -39.02
N LYS A 119 26.10 7.27 -40.17
CA LYS A 119 25.29 7.54 -41.37
C LYS A 119 23.80 7.27 -41.11
N ARG A 120 23.46 6.17 -40.45
CA ARG A 120 22.07 5.82 -40.11
C ARG A 120 21.44 6.82 -39.14
N LEU A 121 22.20 7.32 -38.15
CA LEU A 121 21.72 8.36 -37.23
C LEU A 121 21.45 9.71 -37.91
N ARG A 122 22.22 10.06 -38.96
CA ARG A 122 21.95 11.26 -39.76
C ARG A 122 20.64 11.12 -40.55
N GLN A 123 20.41 9.98 -41.20
CA GLN A 123 19.16 9.71 -41.91
C GLN A 123 17.93 9.80 -41.00
N ILE A 124 17.99 9.18 -39.81
CA ILE A 124 16.88 9.26 -38.83
C ILE A 124 16.64 10.70 -38.37
N LYS A 125 17.70 11.51 -38.21
CA LYS A 125 17.57 12.91 -37.83
C LYS A 125 16.92 13.73 -38.95
N ASP A 126 17.31 13.50 -40.20
CA ASP A 126 16.76 14.20 -41.35
C ASP A 126 15.27 13.82 -41.56
N GLU A 127 14.92 12.53 -41.46
CA GLU A 127 13.53 12.04 -41.48
C GLU A 127 12.69 12.62 -40.33
N LYS A 128 13.25 12.73 -39.13
CA LYS A 128 12.54 13.32 -37.99
C LYS A 128 12.33 14.82 -38.18
N THR A 129 13.27 15.54 -38.80
CA THR A 129 13.09 16.96 -39.11
C THR A 129 12.03 17.19 -40.18
N THR A 130 11.95 16.36 -41.22
CA THR A 130 10.92 16.46 -42.27
C THR A 130 9.53 16.09 -41.76
N ILE A 131 9.41 15.13 -40.84
CA ILE A 131 8.14 14.80 -40.18
C ILE A 131 7.69 15.95 -39.26
N SER A 132 8.62 16.60 -38.54
CA SER A 132 8.29 17.72 -37.63
C SER A 132 7.83 19.00 -38.34
N SER A 133 8.23 19.22 -39.60
CA SER A 133 7.78 20.37 -40.40
C SER A 133 6.38 20.20 -40.97
N SER A 134 5.90 18.96 -41.15
CA SER A 134 4.59 18.68 -41.77
C SER A 134 3.42 18.63 -40.77
N GLN A 135 3.69 18.50 -39.46
CA GLN A 135 2.64 18.44 -38.41
C GLN A 135 2.24 19.81 -37.83
N ARG A 136 2.80 20.93 -38.31
CA ARG A 136 2.51 22.28 -37.75
C ARG A 136 1.43 23.08 -38.47
N GLN A 137 0.73 22.51 -39.45
CA GLN A 137 -0.28 23.24 -40.23
C GLN A 137 -1.75 22.85 -39.97
N THR A 138 -2.03 21.95 -39.02
CA THR A 138 -3.40 21.49 -38.75
C THR A 138 -3.71 21.47 -37.26
N GLU A 139 -3.60 22.59 -36.56
CA GLU A 139 -4.28 22.80 -35.26
C GLU A 139 -4.19 24.28 -34.85
N ARG A 140 -4.97 25.09 -35.56
CA ARG A 140 -5.38 26.41 -35.12
C ARG A 140 -6.76 26.64 -35.69
N LEU A 141 -7.79 26.29 -34.92
CA LEU A 141 -9.11 26.91 -34.85
C LEU A 141 -9.96 26.07 -33.89
N GLN A 142 -10.60 26.78 -32.95
CA GLN A 142 -11.54 26.31 -31.90
C GLN A 142 -10.91 25.91 -30.57
N ASP A 143 -10.79 26.87 -29.65
CA ASP A 143 -11.48 26.76 -28.37
C ASP A 143 -11.65 28.16 -27.74
N GLN A 144 -12.89 28.65 -27.73
CA GLN A 144 -13.36 29.75 -26.90
C GLN A 144 -14.56 29.21 -26.13
N GLY A 145 -14.46 29.16 -24.80
CA GLY A 145 -15.56 28.77 -23.91
C GLY A 145 -15.13 28.93 -22.45
N SER A 146 -15.87 29.77 -21.74
CA SER A 146 -15.72 30.25 -20.36
C SER A 146 -15.93 29.16 -19.28
N ASP A 147 -15.28 29.33 -18.12
CA ASP A 147 -16.01 29.66 -16.88
C ASP A 147 -15.06 29.93 -15.70
N ASP A 148 -15.33 31.06 -15.05
CA ASP A 148 -14.74 31.51 -13.80
C ASP A 148 -15.23 30.65 -12.62
N GLN A 149 -14.30 30.07 -11.86
CA GLN A 149 -14.54 29.68 -10.47
C GLN A 149 -13.35 30.09 -9.61
N ASP A 150 -13.56 31.14 -8.82
CA ASP A 150 -12.71 31.57 -7.72
C ASP A 150 -12.63 30.46 -6.67
N SER A 151 -11.44 29.87 -6.51
CA SER A 151 -11.10 29.07 -5.34
C SER A 151 -9.85 29.67 -4.72
N ASP A 152 -10.08 30.46 -3.67
CA ASP A 152 -9.07 30.97 -2.75
C ASP A 152 -8.31 29.79 -2.13
N ASN A 153 -7.15 29.45 -2.71
CA ASN A 153 -6.17 28.61 -2.05
C ASN A 153 -4.96 29.49 -1.70
N ASP A 154 -4.91 29.90 -0.43
CA ASP A 154 -3.84 30.64 0.22
C ASP A 154 -2.60 29.74 0.40
N SER A 155 -2.02 29.31 -0.72
CA SER A 155 -0.74 28.61 -0.76
C SER A 155 0.37 29.60 -1.10
N ALA A 156 1.12 29.96 -0.06
CA ALA A 156 2.35 30.74 -0.16
C ALA A 156 3.25 30.27 -1.33
N PRO A 157 3.88 31.18 -2.08
CA PRO A 157 4.72 30.78 -3.22
C PRO A 157 5.97 30.07 -2.70
N SER A 158 5.95 28.75 -2.79
CA SER A 158 7.14 27.91 -2.63
C SER A 158 8.09 28.19 -3.80
N GLU A 159 9.21 28.86 -3.53
CA GLU A 159 10.27 29.16 -4.51
C GLU A 159 11.10 27.91 -4.90
N GLU A 160 10.47 26.75 -5.05
CA GLU A 160 11.07 25.57 -5.68
C GLU A 160 10.33 25.25 -6.98
N GLY A 161 10.40 26.18 -7.93
CA GLY A 161 9.72 26.00 -9.21
C GLY A 161 9.78 27.18 -10.17
N ALA A 162 10.57 28.22 -9.89
CA ALA A 162 10.81 29.26 -10.89
C ALA A 162 11.56 28.61 -12.06
N ALA A 163 10.83 28.34 -13.14
CA ALA A 163 11.40 27.93 -14.42
C ALA A 163 12.56 28.87 -14.71
N THR A 164 13.79 28.34 -14.67
CA THR A 164 14.96 29.11 -15.09
C THR A 164 14.64 29.63 -16.48
N THR A 165 14.51 30.94 -16.61
CA THR A 165 14.24 31.59 -17.89
C THR A 165 15.36 31.14 -18.83
N GLY A 166 15.00 30.29 -19.79
CA GLY A 166 15.98 29.68 -20.68
C GLY A 166 16.81 30.76 -21.38
N ARG A 167 18.07 30.45 -21.66
CA ARG A 167 18.96 31.35 -22.41
C ARG A 167 18.29 31.73 -23.73
N SER A 168 18.30 33.01 -24.08
CA SER A 168 17.72 33.50 -25.34
C SER A 168 18.40 32.92 -26.59
N SER A 169 19.65 32.45 -26.48
CA SER A 169 20.35 31.67 -27.52
C SER A 169 21.41 30.74 -26.92
N LYS A 170 21.95 29.82 -27.74
CA LYS A 170 22.99 28.86 -27.30
C LYS A 170 24.27 29.51 -26.78
N HIS A 171 24.56 30.73 -27.25
CA HIS A 171 25.75 31.50 -26.89
C HIS A 171 25.46 32.63 -25.90
N ALA A 172 24.21 32.80 -25.47
CA ALA A 172 23.85 33.80 -24.47
C ALA A 172 24.09 33.29 -23.04
N PRO A 173 24.52 34.15 -22.11
CA PRO A 173 24.52 33.83 -20.68
C PRO A 173 23.08 33.58 -20.19
N ALA A 174 22.94 32.80 -19.12
CA ALA A 174 21.65 32.60 -18.47
C ALA A 174 21.40 33.73 -17.47
N GLU A 175 20.22 34.33 -17.52
CA GLU A 175 19.81 35.34 -16.54
C GLU A 175 19.50 34.65 -15.20
N GLN A 176 19.98 35.25 -14.10
CA GLN A 176 19.65 34.84 -12.73
C GLN A 176 19.12 36.05 -11.96
N THR A 177 18.16 35.81 -11.07
CA THR A 177 17.61 36.87 -10.20
C THR A 177 18.66 37.40 -9.23
N SER A 178 18.65 38.72 -8.98
CA SER A 178 19.52 39.37 -8.00
C SER A 178 19.26 38.93 -6.55
N ARG A 179 18.11 38.27 -6.30
CA ARG A 179 17.75 37.67 -5.01
C ARG A 179 18.44 36.31 -4.78
N HIS A 180 19.03 35.72 -5.83
CA HIS A 180 19.72 34.45 -5.71
C HIS A 180 21.08 34.64 -5.02
N GLN A 181 21.18 34.20 -3.77
CA GLN A 181 22.40 34.33 -2.98
C GLN A 181 23.48 33.36 -3.48
N VAL A 182 24.59 33.91 -3.99
CA VAL A 182 25.75 33.10 -4.39
C VAL A 182 26.48 32.58 -3.15
N THR A 183 26.69 31.27 -3.07
CA THR A 183 27.42 30.66 -1.96
C THR A 183 28.92 30.99 -2.04
N ARG A 184 29.57 31.28 -0.91
CA ARG A 184 31.01 31.60 -0.86
C ARG A 184 31.91 30.36 -0.98
N LYS A 185 31.36 29.16 -0.78
CA LYS A 185 32.09 27.88 -0.77
C LYS A 185 31.80 27.13 -2.06
N ARG A 186 32.85 26.62 -2.72
CA ARG A 186 32.70 25.74 -3.89
C ARG A 186 32.35 24.33 -3.42
N ASN A 187 31.16 23.84 -3.79
CA ASN A 187 30.84 22.43 -3.63
C ASN A 187 31.59 21.63 -4.69
N VAL A 188 32.70 21.01 -4.31
CA VAL A 188 33.54 20.20 -5.21
C VAL A 188 33.07 18.75 -5.26
N ILE A 189 32.40 18.28 -4.20
CA ILE A 189 31.86 16.92 -4.08
C ILE A 189 30.46 17.03 -3.46
N GLU A 190 29.46 16.43 -4.10
CA GLU A 190 28.13 16.29 -3.51
C GLU A 190 28.17 15.19 -2.44
N VAL A 191 28.25 15.60 -1.18
CA VAL A 191 28.16 14.67 -0.05
C VAL A 191 26.68 14.48 0.29
N PRO A 192 26.17 13.23 0.32
CA PRO A 192 24.79 13.00 0.75
C PRO A 192 24.61 13.50 2.19
N LYS A 193 23.62 14.37 2.39
CA LYS A 193 23.30 14.92 3.72
C LYS A 193 22.87 13.77 4.64
N ARG A 194 23.59 13.59 5.76
CA ARG A 194 23.22 12.61 6.79
C ARG A 194 22.04 13.17 7.60
N ASN A 195 20.85 12.64 7.36
CA ASN A 195 19.67 12.96 8.17
C ASN A 195 19.71 12.10 9.44
N ILE A 196 20.02 12.70 10.59
CA ILE A 196 19.92 12.02 11.89
C ILE A 196 18.44 12.03 12.27
N ARG A 197 17.75 10.90 12.08
CA ARG A 197 16.35 10.72 12.50
C ARG A 197 16.29 9.81 13.73
N ASP A 198 15.36 10.10 14.64
CA ASP A 198 15.08 9.21 15.77
C ASP A 198 14.40 7.95 15.23
N PRO A 199 14.97 6.75 15.42
CA PRO A 199 14.40 5.51 14.89
C PRO A 199 12.98 5.24 15.36
N ARG A 200 12.57 5.77 16.52
CA ARG A 200 11.19 5.63 17.03
C ARG A 200 10.18 6.42 16.20
N PHE A 201 10.64 7.54 15.63
CA PHE A 201 9.81 8.48 14.88
C PHE A 201 10.17 8.48 13.38
N ASP A 202 11.05 7.58 12.94
CA ASP A 202 11.42 7.49 11.53
C ASP A 202 10.29 6.81 10.75
N ALA A 203 9.74 7.52 9.77
CA ALA A 203 8.60 7.05 8.99
C ALA A 203 8.90 5.70 8.29
N PHE A 204 10.16 5.48 7.89
CA PHE A 204 10.58 4.26 7.23
C PHE A 204 10.40 3.01 8.11
N ASN A 205 10.62 3.13 9.42
CA ASN A 205 10.47 2.00 10.35
C ASN A 205 9.01 1.60 10.57
N HIS A 206 8.08 2.54 10.40
CA HIS A 206 6.63 2.26 10.52
C HIS A 206 6.02 1.72 9.22
N THR A 207 6.63 2.00 8.07
CA THR A 207 6.09 1.60 6.76
C THR A 207 6.68 0.30 6.21
N ASP A 208 7.73 -0.24 6.84
CA ASP A 208 8.37 -1.46 6.37
C ASP A 208 7.51 -2.70 6.71
N SER A 209 6.98 -3.34 5.68
CA SER A 209 6.20 -4.59 5.78
C SER A 209 6.94 -5.72 6.51
N THR A 210 8.28 -5.75 6.47
CA THR A 210 9.06 -6.76 7.19
C THR A 210 9.01 -6.53 8.70
N GLN A 211 9.14 -5.27 9.13
CA GLN A 211 9.00 -4.88 10.53
C GLN A 211 7.58 -5.12 11.03
N GLN A 212 6.57 -4.84 10.21
CA GLN A 212 5.19 -5.15 10.56
C GLN A 212 5.01 -6.64 10.88
N ALA A 213 5.51 -7.55 10.03
CA ALA A 213 5.44 -8.99 10.30
C ALA A 213 6.19 -9.40 11.58
N HIS A 214 7.34 -8.78 11.87
CA HIS A 214 8.06 -9.01 13.12
C HIS A 214 7.27 -8.53 14.34
N THR A 215 6.66 -7.35 14.28
CA THR A 215 5.82 -6.83 15.37
C THR A 215 4.58 -7.68 15.58
N GLU A 216 3.88 -8.08 14.51
CA GLU A 216 2.70 -8.96 14.60
C GLU A 216 3.06 -10.30 15.25
N ARG A 217 4.25 -10.85 14.94
CA ARG A 217 4.75 -12.08 15.56
C ARG A 217 5.18 -11.87 17.02
N ALA A 218 5.87 -10.78 17.34
CA ALA A 218 6.35 -10.49 18.70
C ALA A 218 5.19 -10.19 19.65
N TYR A 219 4.13 -9.57 19.15
CA TYR A 219 2.94 -9.19 19.90
C TYR A 219 1.72 -10.06 19.58
N SER A 220 1.93 -11.32 19.17
CA SER A 220 0.83 -12.25 18.85
C SER A 220 -0.10 -12.50 20.04
N PHE A 221 0.45 -12.46 21.26
CA PHE A 221 -0.30 -12.64 22.50
C PHE A 221 -1.45 -11.63 22.66
N LEU A 222 -1.35 -10.44 22.05
CA LEU A 222 -2.40 -9.42 22.11
C LEU A 222 -3.73 -9.91 21.54
N ASP A 223 -3.70 -10.88 20.63
CA ASP A 223 -4.94 -11.47 20.11
C ASP A 223 -5.68 -12.28 21.17
N ASP A 224 -4.94 -12.95 22.07
CA ASP A 224 -5.55 -13.73 23.15
C ASP A 224 -6.13 -12.82 24.23
N TYR A 225 -5.44 -11.72 24.57
CA TYR A 225 -6.01 -10.68 25.44
C TYR A 225 -7.25 -10.02 24.82
N GLN A 226 -7.28 -9.79 23.52
CA GLN A 226 -8.47 -9.25 22.86
C GLN A 226 -9.64 -10.23 22.92
N LYS A 227 -9.40 -11.53 22.76
CA LYS A 227 -10.45 -12.56 22.90
C LYS A 227 -10.99 -12.61 24.34
N SER A 228 -10.11 -12.58 25.35
CA SER A 228 -10.55 -12.56 26.75
C SER A 228 -11.34 -11.29 27.08
N GLU A 229 -10.90 -10.12 26.58
CA GLU A 229 -11.62 -8.85 26.75
C GLU A 229 -13.03 -8.92 26.10
N ILE A 230 -13.17 -9.54 24.93
CA ILE A 230 -14.49 -9.73 24.30
C ILE A 230 -15.39 -10.60 25.18
N ILE A 231 -14.86 -11.69 25.76
CA ILE A 231 -15.62 -12.57 26.66
C ILE A 231 -16.08 -11.79 27.91
N GLU A 232 -15.18 -11.00 28.51
CA GLU A 232 -15.50 -10.15 29.66
C GLU A 232 -16.57 -9.12 29.32
N LEU A 233 -16.45 -8.42 28.18
CA LEU A 233 -17.44 -7.44 27.72
C LEU A 233 -18.80 -8.09 27.44
N LYS A 234 -18.83 -9.29 26.85
CA LYS A 234 -20.08 -10.06 26.67
C LYS A 234 -20.71 -10.42 28.02
N SER A 235 -19.90 -10.79 29.01
CA SER A 235 -20.41 -11.06 30.36
C SER A 235 -20.96 -9.80 31.04
N ALA A 236 -20.31 -8.65 30.84
CA ALA A 236 -20.77 -7.37 31.34
C ALA A 236 -22.09 -6.95 30.67
N LEU A 237 -22.21 -7.10 29.35
CA LEU A 237 -23.41 -6.78 28.59
C LEU A 237 -24.64 -7.57 29.07
N LYS A 238 -24.45 -8.85 29.42
CA LYS A 238 -25.52 -9.69 30.01
C LYS A 238 -25.97 -9.22 31.39
N ARG A 239 -25.10 -8.52 32.13
CA ARG A 239 -25.36 -8.05 33.51
C ARG A 239 -25.95 -6.64 33.54
N THR A 240 -25.56 -5.79 32.60
CA THR A 240 -26.06 -4.40 32.51
C THR A 240 -27.53 -4.36 32.17
N LYS A 241 -28.27 -3.50 32.88
CA LYS A 241 -29.68 -3.20 32.63
C LYS A 241 -29.88 -1.80 32.07
N ASP A 242 -28.89 -0.92 32.24
CA ASP A 242 -28.91 0.44 31.74
C ASP A 242 -28.76 0.46 30.22
N GLU A 243 -29.70 1.12 29.53
CA GLU A 243 -29.77 1.12 28.06
C GLU A 243 -28.57 1.83 27.43
N ALA A 244 -28.13 2.94 28.02
CA ALA A 244 -26.96 3.68 27.54
C ALA A 244 -25.71 2.78 27.57
N ASP A 245 -25.42 2.18 28.71
CA ASP A 245 -24.26 1.31 28.88
C ASP A 245 -24.36 0.06 27.99
N TYR A 246 -25.55 -0.52 27.84
CA TYR A 246 -25.79 -1.63 26.93
C TYR A 246 -25.37 -1.30 25.49
N THR A 247 -25.78 -0.14 24.96
CA THR A 247 -25.41 0.27 23.60
C THR A 247 -23.91 0.50 23.45
N THR A 248 -23.25 1.07 24.47
CA THR A 248 -21.79 1.30 24.42
C THR A 248 -21.01 -0.02 24.45
N LEU A 249 -21.40 -0.96 25.31
CA LEU A 249 -20.79 -2.29 25.42
C LEU A 249 -20.98 -3.07 24.12
N ARG A 250 -22.20 -3.07 23.58
CA ARG A 250 -22.51 -3.74 22.31
C ARG A 250 -21.66 -3.17 21.16
N ARG A 251 -21.55 -1.85 21.08
CA ARG A 251 -20.70 -1.19 20.07
C ARG A 251 -19.22 -1.56 20.24
N LYS A 252 -18.73 -1.62 21.48
CA LYS A 252 -17.34 -1.99 21.77
C LYS A 252 -17.06 -3.44 21.36
N ILE A 253 -17.94 -4.38 21.72
CA ILE A 253 -17.85 -5.79 21.33
C ILE A 253 -17.79 -5.91 19.80
N ASN A 254 -18.75 -5.31 19.09
CA ASN A 254 -18.80 -5.36 17.62
C ASN A 254 -17.53 -4.77 17.00
N SER A 255 -17.00 -3.67 17.54
CA SER A 255 -15.75 -3.06 17.06
C SER A 255 -14.55 -4.00 17.22
N MET A 256 -14.42 -4.66 18.38
CA MET A 256 -13.33 -5.59 18.67
C MET A 256 -13.44 -6.87 17.83
N GLU A 257 -14.64 -7.45 17.72
CA GLU A 257 -14.89 -8.62 16.87
C GLU A 257 -14.63 -8.32 15.40
N ASN A 258 -15.06 -7.15 14.89
CA ASN A 258 -14.79 -6.75 13.52
C ASN A 258 -13.29 -6.55 13.25
N LYS A 259 -12.53 -6.02 14.21
CA LYS A 259 -11.06 -5.92 14.10
C LYS A 259 -10.42 -7.30 14.00
N LEU A 260 -10.81 -8.26 14.85
CA LEU A 260 -10.31 -9.63 14.79
C LEU A 260 -10.70 -10.33 13.47
N LYS A 261 -11.96 -10.19 13.03
CA LYS A 261 -12.45 -10.72 11.75
C LYS A 261 -11.65 -10.14 10.57
N SER A 262 -11.37 -8.83 10.58
CA SER A 262 -10.56 -8.14 9.57
C SER A 262 -9.11 -8.61 9.57
N LYS A 263 -8.49 -8.75 10.75
CA LYS A 263 -7.13 -9.27 10.91
C LYS A 263 -7.01 -10.67 10.33
N ALA A 264 -7.93 -11.56 10.69
CA ALA A 264 -7.97 -12.93 10.17
C ALA A 264 -8.18 -12.96 8.64
N ALA A 265 -8.94 -12.02 8.06
CA ALA A 265 -9.10 -11.92 6.60
C ALA A 265 -7.77 -11.55 5.92
N ARG A 266 -7.05 -10.57 6.46
CA ARG A 266 -5.72 -10.17 5.96
C ARG A 266 -4.70 -11.30 6.07
N GLU A 267 -4.72 -12.03 7.19
CA GLU A 267 -3.81 -13.16 7.41
C GLU A 267 -4.03 -14.29 6.39
N ARG A 268 -5.29 -14.62 6.05
CA ARG A 268 -5.59 -15.58 4.98
C ARG A 268 -5.05 -15.13 3.61
N GLU A 269 -5.21 -13.85 3.27
CA GLU A 269 -4.65 -13.31 2.02
C GLU A 269 -3.12 -13.40 2.01
N GLN A 270 -2.46 -13.07 3.12
CA GLN A 270 -1.01 -13.21 3.27
C GLN A 270 -0.56 -14.66 3.20
N GLU A 271 -1.33 -15.61 3.75
CA GLU A 271 -1.03 -17.03 3.69
C GLU A 271 -1.04 -17.54 2.25
N VAL A 272 -2.05 -17.18 1.46
CA VAL A 272 -2.12 -17.49 0.02
C VAL A 272 -0.88 -16.95 -0.71
N VAL A 273 -0.48 -15.72 -0.42
CA VAL A 273 0.74 -15.11 -1.00
C VAL A 273 1.99 -15.89 -0.58
N ARG A 274 2.10 -16.27 0.69
CA ARG A 274 3.23 -17.03 1.23
C ARG A 274 3.34 -18.41 0.60
N GLN A 275 2.22 -19.13 0.46
CA GLN A 275 2.15 -20.43 -0.20
C GLN A 275 2.55 -20.31 -1.67
N HIS A 276 1.96 -19.36 -2.40
CA HIS A 276 2.31 -19.14 -3.80
C HIS A 276 3.80 -18.80 -3.98
N ARG A 277 4.35 -17.92 -3.13
CA ARG A 277 5.78 -17.57 -3.17
C ARG A 277 6.67 -18.79 -2.93
N ARG A 278 6.26 -19.71 -2.06
CA ARG A 278 6.98 -20.97 -1.80
C ARG A 278 6.97 -21.88 -3.04
N GLU A 279 5.83 -22.03 -3.69
CA GLU A 279 5.68 -22.81 -4.92
C GLU A 279 6.51 -22.23 -6.08
N GLU A 280 6.41 -20.91 -6.28
CA GLU A 280 7.14 -20.21 -7.35
C GLU A 280 8.64 -20.25 -7.12
N LYS A 281 9.11 -20.18 -5.87
CA LYS A 281 10.54 -20.35 -5.55
C LYS A 281 11.07 -21.69 -6.07
N GLY A 282 10.29 -22.78 -5.95
CA GLY A 282 10.65 -24.09 -6.50
C GLY A 282 10.68 -24.10 -8.04
N LYS A 283 9.72 -23.45 -8.69
CA LYS A 283 9.68 -23.33 -10.16
C LYS A 283 10.84 -22.50 -10.71
N VAL A 284 11.19 -21.43 -10.02
CA VAL A 284 12.32 -20.56 -10.36
C VAL A 284 13.64 -21.28 -10.18
N GLN A 285 13.79 -22.09 -9.12
CA GLN A 285 14.96 -22.94 -8.95
C GLN A 285 15.11 -23.96 -10.10
N ALA A 286 14.00 -24.44 -10.66
CA ALA A 286 13.97 -25.27 -11.87
C ALA A 286 14.19 -24.47 -13.18
N GLY A 287 14.47 -23.17 -13.11
CA GLY A 287 14.76 -22.30 -14.26
C GLY A 287 13.54 -21.68 -14.93
N LYS A 288 12.33 -21.83 -14.39
CA LYS A 288 11.14 -21.14 -14.91
C LYS A 288 11.13 -19.67 -14.48
N THR A 289 10.44 -18.83 -15.24
CA THR A 289 10.28 -17.40 -14.90
C THR A 289 9.41 -17.24 -13.66
N PRO A 290 9.78 -16.35 -12.71
CA PRO A 290 8.96 -16.09 -11.53
C PRO A 290 7.59 -15.53 -11.92
N TYR A 291 6.52 -16.15 -11.44
CA TYR A 291 5.17 -15.62 -11.57
C TYR A 291 4.69 -15.03 -10.24
N TYR A 292 3.87 -13.98 -10.30
CA TYR A 292 3.26 -13.35 -9.13
C TYR A 292 1.75 -13.28 -9.34
N LEU A 293 0.97 -13.67 -8.33
CA LEU A 293 -0.48 -13.60 -8.40
C LEU A 293 -0.95 -12.16 -8.47
N LYS A 294 -1.98 -11.92 -9.26
CA LYS A 294 -2.74 -10.67 -9.21
C LYS A 294 -3.53 -10.59 -7.90
N GLU A 295 -3.80 -9.38 -7.44
CA GLU A 295 -4.59 -9.16 -6.21
C GLU A 295 -5.96 -9.83 -6.24
N LYS A 296 -6.63 -9.84 -7.40
CA LYS A 296 -7.92 -10.52 -7.58
C LYS A 296 -7.80 -12.03 -7.35
N GLU A 297 -6.75 -12.66 -7.89
CA GLU A 297 -6.50 -14.09 -7.75
C GLU A 297 -6.14 -14.46 -6.29
N ILE A 298 -5.43 -13.58 -5.58
CA ILE A 298 -5.15 -13.74 -4.14
C ILE A 298 -6.46 -13.76 -3.35
N LYS A 299 -7.34 -12.79 -3.60
CA LYS A 299 -8.65 -12.68 -2.93
C LYS A 299 -9.56 -13.86 -3.24
N GLU A 300 -9.59 -14.34 -4.48
CA GLU A 300 -10.36 -15.51 -4.88
C GLU A 300 -9.88 -16.77 -4.17
N ARG A 301 -8.55 -17.00 -4.12
CA ARG A 301 -7.96 -18.14 -3.40
C ARG A 301 -8.25 -18.06 -1.90
N ALA A 302 -8.07 -16.89 -1.28
CA ALA A 302 -8.36 -16.69 0.14
C ALA A 302 -9.85 -16.90 0.45
N LEU A 303 -10.75 -16.51 -0.46
CA LEU A 303 -12.18 -16.75 -0.33
C LEU A 303 -12.51 -18.24 -0.43
N VAL A 304 -11.90 -18.96 -1.38
CA VAL A 304 -12.05 -20.41 -1.51
C VAL A 304 -11.57 -21.12 -0.24
N GLU A 305 -10.43 -20.74 0.32
CA GLU A 305 -9.93 -21.27 1.60
C GLU A 305 -10.87 -20.96 2.76
N LYS A 306 -11.38 -19.73 2.86
CA LYS A 306 -12.40 -19.35 3.86
C LYS A 306 -13.61 -20.28 3.77
N PHE A 307 -14.17 -20.48 2.57
CA PHE A 307 -15.33 -21.35 2.39
C PHE A 307 -15.02 -22.82 2.67
N ARG A 308 -13.83 -23.31 2.31
CA ARG A 308 -13.38 -24.66 2.62
C ARG A 308 -13.29 -24.91 4.13
N GLY A 309 -12.83 -23.93 4.91
CA GLY A 309 -12.70 -24.03 6.37
C GLY A 309 -14.02 -23.84 7.15
N MET A 310 -15.06 -23.27 6.55
CA MET A 310 -16.38 -23.14 7.20
C MET A 310 -17.15 -24.46 7.23
N LYS A 311 -17.97 -24.68 8.28
CA LYS A 311 -18.84 -25.86 8.39
C LYS A 311 -19.92 -25.84 7.30
N GLY A 312 -20.42 -27.01 6.91
CA GLY A 312 -21.43 -27.14 5.84
C GLY A 312 -22.69 -26.28 6.06
N ARG A 313 -23.27 -26.34 7.27
CA ARG A 313 -24.45 -25.54 7.64
C ARG A 313 -24.18 -24.03 7.60
N GLU A 314 -23.03 -23.58 8.10
CA GLU A 314 -22.63 -22.18 8.09
C GLU A 314 -22.38 -21.68 6.65
N ARG A 315 -21.77 -22.51 5.82
CA ARG A 315 -21.58 -22.26 4.39
C ARG A 315 -22.92 -22.10 3.66
N GLU A 316 -23.88 -22.98 3.89
CA GLU A 316 -25.22 -22.88 3.29
C GLU A 316 -25.94 -21.62 3.74
N LYS A 317 -25.95 -21.32 5.05
CA LYS A 317 -26.54 -20.10 5.61
C LYS A 317 -25.91 -18.83 5.01
N THR A 318 -24.58 -18.79 4.85
CA THR A 318 -23.91 -17.63 4.26
C THR A 318 -24.24 -17.46 2.78
N ILE A 319 -24.34 -18.56 2.02
CA ILE A 319 -24.76 -18.55 0.61
C ILE A 319 -26.23 -18.12 0.51
N GLU A 320 -27.11 -18.61 1.37
CA GLU A 320 -28.53 -18.23 1.41
C GLU A 320 -28.70 -16.75 1.73
N LYS A 321 -28.03 -16.23 2.77
CA LYS A 321 -27.99 -14.79 3.09
C LYS A 321 -27.48 -13.97 1.89
N LYS A 322 -26.48 -14.46 1.15
CA LYS A 322 -25.97 -13.79 -0.04
C LYS A 322 -26.98 -13.81 -1.19
N ARG A 323 -27.64 -14.95 -1.45
CA ARG A 323 -28.71 -15.08 -2.45
C ARG A 323 -29.91 -14.18 -2.12
N LEU A 324 -30.30 -14.09 -0.86
CA LEU A 324 -31.37 -13.19 -0.42
C LEU A 324 -30.99 -11.73 -0.66
N LYS A 325 -29.77 -11.32 -0.30
CA LYS A 325 -29.26 -9.96 -0.56
C LYS A 325 -29.19 -9.66 -2.06
N GLU A 326 -28.75 -10.61 -2.89
CA GLU A 326 -28.72 -10.46 -4.34
C GLU A 326 -30.13 -10.35 -4.92
N SER A 327 -31.06 -11.21 -4.50
CA SER A 327 -32.47 -11.13 -4.89
C SER A 327 -33.13 -9.81 -4.48
N GLN A 328 -32.87 -9.32 -3.26
CA GLN A 328 -33.36 -8.02 -2.81
C GLN A 328 -32.74 -6.86 -3.61
N LYS A 329 -31.45 -6.93 -3.94
CA LYS A 329 -30.80 -5.95 -4.82
C LYS A 329 -31.38 -5.97 -6.22
N GLU A 330 -31.67 -7.15 -6.77
CA GLU A 330 -32.35 -7.30 -8.06
C GLU A 330 -33.74 -6.68 -8.01
N LYS A 331 -34.56 -7.00 -6.99
CA LYS A 331 -35.87 -6.36 -6.76
C LYS A 331 -35.76 -4.83 -6.64
N ARG A 332 -34.76 -4.32 -5.91
CA ARG A 332 -34.49 -2.87 -5.81
C ARG A 332 -34.03 -2.27 -7.15
N ARG A 333 -33.27 -3.00 -7.96
CA ARG A 333 -32.82 -2.55 -9.29
C ARG A 333 -33.94 -2.56 -10.33
N MET A 334 -35.02 -3.30 -10.10
CA MET A 334 -36.21 -3.26 -10.95
C MET A 334 -36.96 -1.93 -10.81
N PRO A 335 -37.53 -1.39 -11.90
CA PRO A 335 -38.45 -0.25 -11.86
C PRO A 335 -39.60 -0.49 -10.89
N ARG A 336 -40.06 0.57 -10.19
CA ARG A 336 -41.10 0.50 -9.14
C ARG A 336 -42.36 -0.25 -9.61
N GLU A 337 -42.83 0.01 -10.83
CA GLU A 337 -44.01 -0.63 -11.44
C GLU A 337 -43.92 -2.17 -11.54
N ARG A 338 -42.71 -2.72 -11.53
CA ARG A 338 -42.45 -4.17 -11.62
C ARG A 338 -42.01 -4.79 -10.30
N ARG A 339 -41.91 -4.00 -9.23
CA ARG A 339 -41.74 -4.54 -7.88
C ARG A 339 -43.10 -5.06 -7.46
N VAL A 340 -43.28 -6.37 -7.58
CA VAL A 340 -44.48 -7.02 -7.04
C VAL A 340 -44.32 -6.94 -5.52
N ASP A 341 -45.13 -6.11 -4.87
CA ASP A 341 -45.29 -6.10 -3.42
C ASP A 341 -45.87 -7.46 -3.04
N GLY A 342 -45.08 -8.27 -2.34
CA GLY A 342 -45.41 -9.64 -1.98
C GLY A 342 -45.31 -9.84 -0.48
#